data_AF-A0A7Y4E2H0-F1
#
_entry.id   AF-A0A7Y4E2H0-F1
#
_cell.length_a   1.000
_cell.length_b   1.000
_cell.length_c   1.000
_cell.angle_alpha   90.00
_cell.angle_beta   90.00
_cell.angle_gamma   90.00
#
_symmetry.space_group_name_H-M   'P 1'
#
loop_
_entity.id
_entity.type
_entity.pdbx_description
1 polymer ?
#
loop_
_entity_poly.entity_id
_entity_poly.type
_entity_poly.pdbx_seq_one_letter_code
_entity_poly.pdbx_strand_id
1 'polypeptide(L)' 'MEELVIGALRVLGALIRWLLIEIFLDRVAYSIGYAGLYILTLGKRPHRPVSTEMQGRIALLGIVLSLLIFALLIWL' A
#
# COMPACT_ATOMS: atom_id res chain seq x y z
N MET A 1 6.57 35.00 -17.48
CA MET A 1 5.86 34.80 -16.19
C MET A 1 4.87 33.65 -16.26
N GLU A 2 4.03 33.57 -17.30
CA GLU A 2 3.05 32.49 -17.48
C GLU A 2 3.69 31.09 -17.62
N GLU A 3 4.79 30.96 -18.35
CA GLU A 3 5.50 29.67 -18.52
C GLU A 3 6.05 29.11 -17.20
N LEU A 4 6.51 29.98 -16.28
CA LEU A 4 6.97 29.59 -14.95
C LEU A 4 5.80 29.06 -14.10
N VAL A 5 4.62 29.68 -14.21
CA VAL A 5 3.40 29.25 -13.52
C VAL A 5 2.91 27.89 -14.04
N ILE A 6 2.93 27.69 -15.35
CA ILE A 6 2.57 26.41 -15.98
C ILE A 6 3.56 25.30 -15.57
N GLY A 7 4.86 25.62 -15.55
CA GLY A 7 5.90 24.71 -15.06
C GLY A 7 5.69 24.29 -13.60
N ALA A 8 5.40 25.26 -12.72
CA ALA A 8 5.14 25.00 -11.30
C ALA A 8 3.88 24.15 -11.09
N LEU A 9 2.79 24.43 -11.81
CA LEU A 9 1.56 23.62 -11.78
C LEU A 9 1.79 22.17 -12.18
N ARG A 10 2.65 21.92 -13.18
CA ARG A 10 2.97 20.56 -13.62
C ARG A 10 3.74 19.78 -12.55
N VAL A 11 4.69 20.42 -11.88
CA VAL A 11 5.46 19.81 -10.79
C VAL A 11 4.55 19.51 -9.59
N LEU A 12 3.70 20.46 -9.20
CA LEU A 12 2.74 20.27 -8.12
C LEU A 12 1.76 19.13 -8.44
N GLY A 13 1.23 19.07 -9.66
CA GLY A 13 0.36 17.99 -10.10
C GLY A 13 1.05 16.62 -10.04
N ALA A 14 2.33 16.54 -10.44
CA ALA A 14 3.11 15.31 -10.32
C ALA A 14 3.33 14.88 -8.86
N LEU A 15 3.59 15.84 -7.97
CA LEU A 15 3.81 15.60 -6.55
C LEU A 15 2.53 15.12 -5.84
N ILE A 16 1.39 15.74 -6.14
CA ILE A 16 0.08 15.31 -5.63
C ILE A 16 -0.23 13.90 -6.12
N ARG A 17 -0.01 13.61 -7.41
CA ARG A 17 -0.23 12.28 -7.97
C ARG A 17 0.65 11.23 -7.27
N TRP A 18 1.93 11.53 -7.07
CA TRP A 18 2.85 10.64 -6.37
C TRP A 18 2.39 10.36 -4.94
N LEU A 19 2.03 11.40 -4.19
CA LEU A 19 1.54 11.27 -2.81
C LEU A 19 0.25 10.43 -2.73
N LEU A 20 -0.68 10.65 -3.65
CA LEU A 20 -1.92 9.85 -3.72
C LEU A 20 -1.65 8.38 -3.99
N ILE A 21 -0.72 8.09 -4.91
CA ILE A 21 -0.32 6.71 -5.22
C ILE A 21 0.32 6.06 -3.99
N GLU A 22 1.23 6.76 -3.31
CA GLU A 22 1.92 6.24 -2.12
C GLU A 22 0.92 5.91 -1.00
N ILE A 23 0.02 6.84 -0.67
CA ILE A 23 -1.01 6.61 0.36
C ILE A 23 -1.94 5.46 -0.03
N PHE A 24 -2.31 5.37 -1.30
CA PHE A 24 -3.18 4.30 -1.78
C PHE A 24 -2.48 2.94 -1.70
N LEU A 25 -1.22 2.87 -2.13
CA LEU A 25 -0.42 1.64 -2.07
C LEU A 25 -0.22 1.17 -0.63
N ASP A 26 0.10 2.06 0.31
CA ASP A 26 0.24 1.72 1.72
C ASP A 26 -1.07 1.13 2.30
N ARG A 27 -2.21 1.80 2.04
CA ARG A 27 -3.51 1.30 2.48
C ARG A 27 -3.86 -0.05 1.87
N VAL A 28 -3.64 -0.23 0.56
CA VAL A 28 -3.93 -1.48 -0.15
C VAL A 28 -3.04 -2.59 0.39
N ALA A 29 -1.74 -2.36 0.52
CA ALA A 29 -0.81 -3.32 1.10
C ALA A 29 -1.22 -3.71 2.51
N TYR A 30 -1.53 -2.75 3.38
CA TYR A 30 -2.01 -3.02 4.72
C TYR A 30 -3.30 -3.85 4.72
N SER A 31 -4.28 -3.51 3.89
CA SER A 31 -5.54 -4.26 3.77
C SER A 31 -5.33 -5.69 3.29
N ILE A 32 -4.47 -5.91 2.28
CA ILE A 32 -4.13 -7.25 1.79
C ILE A 32 -3.42 -8.06 2.87
N GLY A 33 -2.46 -7.47 3.56
CA GLY A 33 -1.75 -8.12 4.64
C GLY A 33 -2.66 -8.47 5.82
N TYR A 34 -3.60 -7.59 6.14
CA TYR A 34 -4.60 -7.84 7.17
C TYR A 34 -5.56 -8.96 6.80
N ALA A 35 -6.02 -8.99 5.54
CA ALA A 35 -6.84 -10.08 5.01
C ALA A 35 -6.06 -11.41 4.98
N GLY A 36 -4.79 -11.37 4.58
CA GLY A 36 -3.88 -12.51 4.60
C GLY A 36 -3.71 -13.07 6.00
N LEU A 37 -3.44 -12.22 7.01
CA LEU A 37 -3.42 -12.65 8.40
C LEU A 37 -4.73 -13.28 8.82
N TYR A 38 -5.86 -12.66 8.50
CA TYR A 38 -7.19 -13.18 8.85
C TYR A 38 -7.41 -14.61 8.32
N ILE A 39 -6.95 -14.88 7.09
CA ILE A 39 -7.02 -16.21 6.49
C ILE A 39 -6.05 -17.18 7.19
N LEU A 40 -4.79 -16.78 7.36
CA LEU A 40 -3.73 -17.61 7.94
C LEU A 40 -3.99 -17.96 9.41
N THR A 41 -4.62 -17.07 10.17
CA THR A 41 -4.93 -17.27 11.59
C THR A 41 -6.31 -17.86 11.83
N LEU A 42 -7.00 -18.31 10.77
CA LEU A 42 -8.36 -18.87 10.82
C LEU A 42 -9.36 -17.93 11.53
N GLY A 43 -9.25 -16.64 11.22
CA GLY A 43 -10.17 -15.61 11.70
C GLY A 43 -9.72 -14.86 12.96
N LYS A 44 -8.57 -15.20 13.56
CA LYS A 44 -8.05 -14.45 14.73
C LYS A 44 -7.40 -13.14 14.29
N ARG A 45 -7.92 -12.02 14.83
CA ARG A 45 -7.40 -10.68 14.52
C ARG A 45 -6.42 -10.21 15.60
N PRO A 46 -5.36 -9.47 15.24
CA PRO A 46 -4.58 -8.75 16.25
C PRO A 46 -5.52 -7.80 17.03
N HIS A 47 -5.48 -7.88 18.36
CA HIS A 47 -6.28 -7.01 19.22
C HIS A 47 -5.84 -5.56 19.00
N ARG A 48 -6.83 -4.66 18.84
CA ARG A 48 -6.55 -3.22 18.78
C ARG A 48 -6.30 -2.69 20.21
N PRO A 49 -5.39 -1.73 20.40
CA PRO A 49 -4.60 -1.02 19.39
C PRO A 49 -3.40 -1.86 18.89
N VAL A 50 -3.13 -1.78 17.58
CA VAL A 50 -1.97 -2.41 16.95
C VAL A 50 -0.81 -1.42 16.98
N SER A 51 0.38 -1.84 17.44
CA SER A 51 1.57 -0.98 17.43
C SER A 51 1.96 -0.57 16.00
N THR A 52 2.62 0.57 15.85
CA THR A 52 3.12 1.05 14.54
C THR A 52 4.06 0.03 13.88
N GLU A 53 4.89 -0.64 14.67
CA GLU A 53 5.74 -1.73 14.18
C GLU A 53 4.92 -2.90 13.62
N MET A 54 3.85 -3.30 14.31
CA MET A 54 2.99 -4.37 13.82
C MET A 54 2.18 -3.93 12.60
N GLN A 55 1.78 -2.66 12.50
CA GLN A 55 1.18 -2.13 11.27
C GLN A 55 2.13 -2.25 10.07
N GLY A 56 3.41 -1.90 10.24
CA GLY A 56 4.44 -2.06 9.22
C GLY A 56 4.65 -3.53 8.82
N ARG A 57 4.66 -4.45 9.78
CA ARG A 57 4.74 -5.90 9.51
C ARG A 57 3.51 -6.41 8.73
N ILE A 58 2.32 -5.91 9.04
CA ILE A 58 1.09 -6.26 8.31
C ILE A 58 1.18 -5.74 6.86
N ALA A 59 1.60 -4.50 6.65
CA ALA A 59 1.79 -3.94 5.32
C ALA A 59 2.82 -4.74 4.50
N LEU A 60 3.97 -5.07 5.10
CA LEU A 60 4.99 -5.93 4.48
C LEU A 60 4.44 -7.29 4.06
N LEU A 61 3.66 -7.93 4.93
CA LEU A 61 2.99 -9.20 4.57
C LEU A 61 2.08 -9.01 3.36
N GLY A 62 1.33 -7.92 3.30
CA GLY A 62 0.48 -7.61 2.16
C GLY A 62 1.24 -7.41 0.86
N ILE A 63 2.42 -6.78 0.92
CA ILE A 63 3.32 -6.65 -0.23
C ILE A 63 3.79 -8.04 -0.70
N VAL A 64 4.26 -8.89 0.22
CA VAL A 64 4.71 -10.25 -0.10
C VAL A 64 3.57 -11.06 -0.73
N LEU A 65 2.37 -11.02 -0.15
CA LEU A 65 1.20 -11.71 -0.69
C LEU A 65 0.82 -11.21 -2.08
N SER A 66 0.88 -9.89 -2.29
CA SER A 66 0.61 -9.31 -3.61
C SER A 66 1.61 -9.80 -4.65
N LEU A 67 2.91 -9.79 -4.32
CA LEU A 67 3.96 -10.29 -5.20
C LEU A 67 3.80 -11.79 -5.51
N LEU A 68 3.43 -12.60 -4.51
CA LEU A 68 3.15 -14.03 -4.71
C LEU A 68 1.97 -14.23 -5.66
N ILE A 69 0.87 -13.50 -5.49
CA ILE A 69 -0.29 -13.57 -6.38
C ILE A 69 0.11 -13.17 -7.81
N PHE A 70 0.85 -12.07 -7.99
CA PHE A 70 1.34 -11.66 -9.31
C PHE A 70 2.27 -12.71 -9.93
N ALA A 71 3.19 -13.28 -9.17
CA ALA A 71 4.09 -14.32 -9.65
C ALA A 71 3.31 -15.57 -10.10
N LEU A 72 2.30 -15.99 -9.34
CA LEU A 72 1.42 -17.10 -9.70
C LEU A 72 0.61 -16.81 -10.98
N LEU A 73 0.09 -15.58 -11.12
CA LEU A 73 -0.65 -15.17 -12.32
C LEU A 73 0.21 -15.10 -13.58
N ILE A 74 1.50 -14.78 -13.46
CA ILE A 74 2.43 -14.79 -14.59
C ILE A 74 2.81 -16.22 -14.99
N TRP A 75 2.87 -17.12 -14.00
CA TRP A 75 3.24 -18.52 -14.22
C TRP A 75 2.11 -19.35 -14.84
N LEU A 76 0.86 -19.04 -14.51
CA LEU A 76 -0.34 -19.72 -15.00
C LEU A 76 -0.67 -19.32 -16.46
#